data_AF-A0AB37KEP3-F1
#
_entry.id   AF-A0AB37KEP3-F1
#
_cell.length_a   1.000
_cell.length_b   1.000
_cell.length_c   1.000
_cell.angle_alpha   90.00
_cell.angle_beta   90.00
_cell.angle_gamma   90.00
#
_symmetry.space_group_name_H-M   'P 1'
#
loop_
_entity.id
_entity.type
_entity.pdbx_description
1 polymer ?
#
loop_
_entity_poly.entity_id
_entity_poly.type
_entity_poly.pdbx_seq_one_letter_code
_entity_poly.pdbx_strand_id
1 'polypeptide(L)'
;MIRKLSANMFWTCIDDMDNDSMHGTLYSTADEEDIVFHDFNQMVLKADAFMDKIAFPQAFQNKRSFVEEEHQIYNAQIHTNEKRKHDEIIQHHGKLFTGIIMVDTRQYSNWQGCVMNEQFEMLYEFHDVIELMKQLLNIMQKKES
;
A
#
# COMPACT_ATOMS: atom_id res chain seq x y z
N MET A 1 17.95 -7.42 10.96
CA MET A 1 17.18 -7.67 9.71
C MET A 1 16.88 -6.31 9.12
N ILE A 2 17.33 -6.02 7.89
CA ILE A 2 17.07 -4.73 7.24
C ILE A 2 15.64 -4.80 6.69
N ARG A 3 14.77 -3.89 7.12
CA ARG A 3 13.40 -3.79 6.60
C ARG A 3 13.41 -3.00 5.30
N LYS A 4 12.73 -3.48 4.26
CA LYS A 4 12.77 -2.91 2.91
C LYS A 4 11.39 -3.04 2.26
N LEU A 5 11.04 -2.11 1.38
CA LEU A 5 9.83 -2.15 0.57
C LEU A 5 9.85 -3.34 -0.41
N SER A 6 8.79 -4.13 -0.41
CA SER A 6 8.48 -5.16 -1.41
C SER A 6 7.47 -4.65 -2.46
N ALA A 7 7.24 -5.42 -3.52
CA ALA A 7 6.39 -5.01 -4.64
C ALA A 7 4.91 -4.74 -4.29
N ASN A 8 4.39 -5.38 -3.24
CA ASN A 8 3.02 -5.15 -2.73
C ASN A 8 2.94 -4.08 -1.62
N MET A 9 4.06 -3.42 -1.33
CA MET A 9 4.11 -2.29 -0.42
C MET A 9 4.16 -1.00 -1.22
N PHE A 10 3.24 -0.10 -0.90
CA PHE A 10 3.26 1.26 -1.38
C PHE A 10 3.79 2.17 -0.27
N TRP A 11 4.88 2.88 -0.54
CA TRP A 11 5.23 4.03 0.27
C TRP A 11 4.26 5.15 -0.07
N THR A 12 3.50 5.60 0.92
CA THR A 12 2.35 6.47 0.74
C THR A 12 2.62 7.81 1.40
N CYS A 13 2.64 8.86 0.58
CA CYS A 13 2.71 10.25 1.03
C CYS A 13 1.34 10.90 0.82
N ILE A 14 0.76 11.46 1.87
CA ILE A 14 -0.47 12.26 1.80
C ILE A 14 -0.10 13.70 2.13
N ASP A 15 -0.40 14.60 1.19
CA ASP A 15 0.02 16.00 1.21
C ASP A 15 -1.08 16.95 1.64
N ASP A 16 -2.33 16.64 1.29
CA ASP A 16 -3.44 17.54 1.55
C ASP A 16 -4.76 16.78 1.67
N MET A 17 -5.72 17.40 2.35
CA MET A 17 -7.08 16.93 2.50
C MET A 17 -8.00 18.14 2.49
N ASP A 18 -8.62 18.40 1.34
CA ASP A 18 -9.58 19.51 1.16
C ASP A 18 -10.99 18.94 1.00
N ASN A 19 -11.95 19.42 1.80
CA ASN A 19 -13.39 19.13 1.73
C ASN A 19 -13.72 17.74 1.13
N ASP A 20 -13.22 16.68 1.76
CA ASP A 20 -13.41 15.24 1.43
C ASP A 20 -12.48 14.59 0.40
N SER A 21 -11.50 15.30 -0.17
CA SER A 21 -10.57 14.75 -1.18
C SER A 21 -9.13 14.72 -0.68
N MET A 22 -8.60 13.51 -0.53
CA MET A 22 -7.23 13.23 -0.10
C MET A 22 -6.27 13.23 -1.30
N HIS A 23 -5.23 14.05 -1.22
CA HIS A 23 -4.22 14.21 -2.26
C HIS A 23 -2.89 13.62 -1.82
N GLY A 24 -2.21 12.93 -2.73
CA GLY A 24 -0.92 12.33 -2.39
C GLY A 24 -0.29 11.55 -3.53
N THR A 25 0.76 10.82 -3.17
CA THR A 25 1.55 10.02 -4.10
C THR A 25 1.88 8.67 -3.48
N LEU A 26 1.70 7.60 -4.25
CA LEU A 26 2.21 6.26 -3.91
C LEU A 26 3.49 6.00 -4.70
N TYR A 27 4.45 5.39 -4.03
CA TYR A 27 5.72 4.96 -4.61
C TYR A 27 5.89 3.45 -4.40
N SER A 28 6.50 2.78 -5.38
CA SER A 28 6.81 1.36 -5.32
C SER A 28 8.22 1.09 -5.85
N THR A 29 8.84 0.01 -5.39
CA THR A 29 10.12 -0.45 -5.92
C THR A 29 9.97 -1.16 -7.28
N ALA A 30 8.75 -1.58 -7.62
CA ALA A 30 8.48 -2.39 -8.82
C ALA A 30 8.31 -1.56 -10.11
N ASP A 31 8.25 -0.23 -10.02
CA ASP A 31 8.17 0.65 -11.19
C ASP A 31 8.88 1.99 -10.96
N GLU A 32 9.16 2.69 -12.05
CA GLU A 32 9.81 4.01 -11.98
C GLU A 32 8.80 5.15 -11.78
N GLU A 33 7.56 4.96 -12.23
CA GLU A 33 6.50 5.98 -12.23
C GLU A 33 5.85 6.14 -10.86
N ASP A 34 5.72 7.40 -10.44
CA ASP A 34 4.97 7.79 -9.25
C ASP A 34 3.46 7.71 -9.50
N ILE A 35 2.72 7.17 -8.54
CA ILE A 35 1.26 7.07 -8.63
C ILE A 35 0.64 8.25 -7.89
N VAL A 36 0.50 9.36 -8.58
CA VAL A 36 -0.17 10.56 -8.04
C VAL A 36 -1.68 10.33 -7.96
N PHE A 37 -2.32 10.70 -6.85
CA PHE A 37 -3.77 10.64 -6.69
C PHE A 37 -4.35 11.92 -6.08
N HIS A 38 -5.60 12.23 -6.43
CA HIS A 38 -6.34 13.41 -5.98
C HIS A 38 -7.54 13.09 -5.09
N ASP A 39 -7.89 11.81 -4.97
CA ASP A 39 -8.90 11.32 -4.06
C ASP A 39 -8.65 9.84 -3.71
N PHE A 40 -9.34 9.34 -2.70
CA PHE A 40 -9.18 7.96 -2.23
C PHE A 40 -9.58 6.90 -3.28
N ASN A 41 -10.62 7.15 -4.07
CA ASN A 41 -11.04 6.20 -5.11
C ASN A 41 -9.99 6.12 -6.22
N GLN A 42 -9.42 7.25 -6.62
CA GLN A 42 -8.35 7.31 -7.59
C GLN A 42 -7.09 6.61 -7.07
N MET A 43 -6.76 6.76 -5.78
CA MET A 43 -5.68 6.01 -5.15
C MET A 43 -5.88 4.50 -5.33
N VAL A 44 -7.06 3.99 -4.96
CA VAL A 44 -7.38 2.55 -5.05
C VAL A 44 -7.34 2.07 -6.50
N LEU A 45 -7.98 2.78 -7.43
CA LEU A 45 -8.02 2.39 -8.85
C LEU A 45 -6.63 2.36 -9.49
N LYS A 46 -5.79 3.36 -9.21
CA LYS A 46 -4.44 3.42 -9.78
C LYS A 46 -3.52 2.36 -9.16
N ALA A 47 -3.61 2.11 -7.85
CA ALA A 47 -2.84 1.04 -7.23
C ALA A 47 -3.34 -0.35 -7.64
N ASP A 48 -4.63 -0.56 -7.91
CA ASP A 48 -5.11 -1.85 -8.47
C ASP A 48 -4.56 -2.07 -9.88
N ALA A 49 -4.65 -1.06 -10.75
CA ALA A 49 -4.07 -1.10 -12.09
C ALA A 49 -2.55 -1.33 -12.06
N PHE A 50 -1.85 -0.75 -11.08
CA PHE A 50 -0.44 -1.01 -10.84
C PHE A 50 -0.17 -2.47 -10.45
N MET A 51 -0.92 -3.01 -9.49
CA MET A 51 -0.80 -4.41 -9.06
C MET A 51 -1.13 -5.39 -10.19
N ASP A 52 -2.07 -5.04 -11.08
CA ASP A 52 -2.34 -5.77 -12.33
C ASP A 52 -1.14 -5.73 -13.28
N LYS A 53 -0.52 -4.56 -13.48
CA LYS A 53 0.67 -4.37 -14.33
C LYS A 53 1.85 -5.22 -13.86
N ILE A 54 2.08 -5.31 -12.55
CA ILE A 54 3.17 -6.12 -11.97
C ILE A 54 2.77 -7.57 -11.69
N ALA A 55 1.52 -7.95 -11.98
CA ALA A 55 0.91 -9.25 -11.70
C ALA A 55 1.05 -9.70 -10.23
N PHE A 56 1.11 -8.76 -9.29
CA PHE A 56 1.35 -9.01 -7.87
C PHE A 56 0.73 -7.91 -6.97
N PRO A 57 0.14 -8.27 -5.82
CA PRO A 57 -0.34 -9.60 -5.45
C PRO A 57 -1.31 -10.11 -6.51
N GLN A 58 -1.27 -11.40 -6.80
CA GLN A 58 -2.13 -11.97 -7.85
C GLN A 58 -3.60 -11.83 -7.40
N ALA A 59 -4.45 -11.24 -8.24
CA ALA A 59 -5.89 -11.28 -7.98
C ALA A 59 -6.31 -12.74 -7.83
N PHE A 60 -6.93 -13.08 -6.69
CA PHE A 60 -7.33 -14.45 -6.37
C PHE A 60 -8.59 -14.85 -7.18
N GLN A 61 -8.54 -14.74 -8.51
CA GLN A 61 -9.65 -15.13 -9.37
C GLN A 61 -9.65 -16.61 -9.75
N ASN A 62 -8.57 -17.37 -9.54
CA ASN A 62 -8.60 -18.82 -9.67
C ASN A 62 -7.37 -19.50 -9.06
N LYS A 63 -7.56 -20.14 -7.91
CA LYS A 63 -6.99 -21.47 -7.60
C LYS A 63 -7.76 -22.05 -6.42
N ARG A 64 -8.84 -22.79 -6.73
CA ARG A 64 -9.28 -23.86 -5.81
C ARG A 64 -8.14 -24.87 -5.76
N SER A 65 -7.27 -24.75 -4.78
CA SER A 65 -6.45 -25.84 -4.30
C SER A 65 -6.25 -25.58 -2.82
N PHE A 66 -7.01 -26.34 -2.05
CA PHE A 66 -6.98 -26.41 -0.60
C PHE A 66 -5.57 -26.86 -0.20
N VAL A 67 -4.74 -25.94 0.28
CA VAL A 67 -3.58 -26.25 1.12
C VAL A 67 -3.58 -25.20 2.21
N GLU A 68 -3.96 -25.65 3.40
CA GLU A 68 -3.68 -24.97 4.66
C GLU A 68 -2.16 -24.88 4.77
N GLU A 69 -1.57 -23.74 4.41
CA GLU A 69 -0.24 -23.40 4.84
C GLU A 69 -0.33 -22.11 5.65
N GLU A 70 -0.04 -22.31 6.94
CA GLU A 70 0.18 -21.37 8.01
C GLU A 70 0.66 -20.00 7.54
N HIS A 71 0.26 -18.98 8.32
CA HIS A 71 0.75 -17.60 8.34
C HIS A 71 2.29 -17.53 8.38
N GLN A 72 2.93 -17.91 7.29
CA GLN A 72 4.30 -17.56 7.00
C GLN A 72 4.19 -16.16 6.44
N ILE A 73 4.64 -15.20 7.25
CA ILE A 73 5.17 -13.91 6.81
C ILE A 73 5.83 -14.17 5.47
N TYR A 74 5.12 -13.86 4.38
CA TYR A 74 5.61 -14.15 3.05
C TYR A 74 6.87 -13.31 2.95
N ASN A 75 8.01 -13.98 3.02
CA ASN A 75 9.30 -13.46 2.65
C ASN A 75 9.20 -13.16 1.15
N ALA A 76 8.49 -12.11 0.79
CA ALA A 76 8.35 -11.59 -0.55
C ALA A 76 9.65 -10.84 -0.90
N GLN A 77 10.76 -11.55 -0.85
CA GLN A 77 11.79 -11.45 -1.88
C GLN A 77 11.26 -12.13 -3.16
N ILE A 78 10.04 -11.80 -3.57
CA ILE A 78 9.71 -11.90 -4.98
C ILE A 78 10.52 -10.78 -5.59
N HIS A 79 11.67 -11.15 -6.15
CA HIS A 79 12.47 -10.32 -7.02
C HIS A 79 11.63 -10.00 -8.26
N THR A 80 10.60 -9.16 -8.12
CA THR A 80 10.26 -8.24 -9.19
C THR A 80 11.53 -7.45 -9.42
N ASN A 81 12.05 -7.39 -10.64
CA ASN A 81 13.22 -6.57 -10.96
C ASN A 81 13.00 -5.17 -10.37
N GLU A 82 13.63 -4.88 -9.23
CA GLU A 82 13.45 -3.60 -8.55
C GLU A 82 13.92 -2.54 -9.52
N LYS A 83 12.98 -1.72 -10.00
CA LYS A 83 13.30 -0.64 -10.93
C LYS A 83 13.75 0.60 -10.19
N ARG A 84 13.33 0.75 -8.92
CA ARG A 84 13.72 1.83 -8.02
C ARG A 84 14.24 1.29 -6.70
N LYS A 85 15.23 1.99 -6.14
CA LYS A 85 15.83 1.61 -4.86
C LYS A 85 14.95 2.10 -3.71
N HIS A 86 14.88 1.28 -2.66
CA HIS A 86 14.22 1.63 -1.41
C HIS A 86 14.70 2.98 -0.85
N ASP A 87 16.03 3.19 -0.81
CA ASP A 87 16.64 4.39 -0.24
C ASP A 87 16.29 5.68 -1.00
N GLU A 88 15.90 5.58 -2.27
CA GLU A 88 15.43 6.71 -3.07
C GLU A 88 13.96 7.03 -2.75
N ILE A 89 13.16 6.01 -2.43
CA ILE A 89 11.73 6.15 -2.15
C ILE A 89 11.47 6.70 -0.75
N ILE A 90 12.17 6.19 0.27
CA ILE A 90 11.93 6.59 1.67
C ILE A 90 12.31 8.04 1.99
N GLN A 91 12.93 8.75 1.04
CA GLN A 91 13.22 10.18 1.18
C GLN A 91 11.99 11.06 0.96
N HIS A 92 10.92 10.51 0.38
CA HIS A 92 9.67 11.23 0.17
C HIS A 92 8.86 11.27 1.46
N HIS A 93 8.36 12.45 1.82
CA HIS A 93 7.48 12.63 2.97
C HIS A 93 6.28 13.49 2.58
N GLY A 94 5.08 12.98 2.87
CA GLY A 94 3.84 13.74 2.77
C GLY A 94 3.67 14.68 3.94
N LYS A 95 2.97 15.80 3.72
CA LYS A 95 2.73 16.83 4.75
C LYS A 95 1.85 16.33 5.90
N LEU A 96 0.79 15.57 5.59
CA LEU A 96 -0.17 15.08 6.58
C LEU A 96 0.22 13.69 7.09
N PHE A 97 0.56 12.78 6.18
CA PHE A 97 0.93 11.41 6.53
C PHE A 97 2.01 10.87 5.60
N THR A 98 2.93 10.11 6.20
CA THR A 98 3.86 9.25 5.49
C THR A 98 3.84 7.88 6.16
N GLY A 99 3.75 6.83 5.37
CA GLY A 99 3.74 5.47 5.86
C GLY A 99 3.65 4.47 4.72
N ILE A 100 3.35 3.22 5.05
CA ILE A 100 3.35 2.13 4.09
C ILE A 100 1.98 1.49 4.07
N ILE A 101 1.37 1.39 2.90
CA ILE A 101 0.18 0.55 2.68
C ILE A 101 0.67 -0.76 2.05
N MET A 102 0.53 -1.86 2.78
CA MET A 102 0.79 -3.21 2.27
C MET A 102 -0.53 -3.85 1.89
N VAL A 103 -0.61 -4.39 0.68
CA VAL A 103 -1.76 -5.20 0.23
C VAL A 103 -1.33 -6.66 0.17
N ASP A 104 -1.94 -7.50 1.00
CA ASP A 104 -1.66 -8.94 1.05
C ASP A 104 -2.52 -9.72 0.05
N THR A 105 -3.82 -9.43 0.05
CA THR A 105 -4.76 -10.09 -0.86
C THR A 105 -5.69 -9.07 -1.50
N ARG A 106 -6.12 -9.38 -2.73
CA ARG A 106 -7.14 -8.62 -3.45
C ARG A 106 -8.11 -9.59 -4.13
N GLN A 107 -9.37 -9.54 -3.72
CA GLN A 107 -10.44 -10.34 -4.31
C GLN A 107 -11.64 -9.43 -4.63
N TYR A 108 -12.06 -9.34 -5.90
CA TYR A 108 -13.18 -8.50 -6.33
C TYR A 108 -13.11 -7.03 -5.88
N SER A 109 -11.90 -6.43 -5.90
CA SER A 109 -11.64 -5.07 -5.36
C SER A 109 -11.73 -4.95 -3.83
N ASN A 110 -11.82 -6.07 -3.11
CA ASN A 110 -11.72 -6.12 -1.67
C ASN A 110 -10.26 -6.39 -1.30
N TRP A 111 -9.55 -5.33 -0.91
CA TRP A 111 -8.17 -5.42 -0.46
C TRP A 111 -8.10 -5.79 1.01
N GLN A 112 -7.14 -6.64 1.36
CA GLN A 112 -6.78 -6.92 2.75
C GLN A 112 -5.29 -6.68 2.92
N GLY A 113 -4.91 -6.20 4.09
CA GLY A 113 -3.52 -5.98 4.43
C GLY A 113 -3.38 -5.10 5.65
N CYS A 114 -2.29 -4.33 5.69
CA CYS A 114 -1.99 -3.49 6.83
C CYS A 114 -1.39 -2.14 6.41
N VAL A 115 -1.47 -1.19 7.33
CA VAL A 115 -0.77 0.07 7.23
C VAL A 115 0.27 0.17 8.32
N MET A 116 1.46 0.58 7.93
CA MET A 116 2.63 0.71 8.79
C MET A 116 3.12 2.15 8.80
N ASN A 117 3.85 2.53 9.84
CA ASN A 117 4.63 3.76 9.85
C ASN A 117 5.91 3.63 9.00
N GLU A 118 6.68 4.71 8.93
CA GLU A 118 7.97 4.78 8.23
C GLU A 118 9.01 3.78 8.77
N GLN A 119 8.86 3.34 10.02
CA GLN A 119 9.70 2.34 10.68
C GLN A 119 9.21 0.90 10.44
N PHE A 120 8.23 0.71 9.55
CA PHE A 120 7.59 -0.58 9.24
C PHE A 120 6.89 -1.21 10.46
N GLU A 121 6.49 -0.42 11.44
CA GLU A 121 5.67 -0.87 12.57
C GLU A 121 4.20 -0.80 12.17
N MET A 122 3.49 -1.90 12.36
CA MET A 122 2.07 -1.98 12.02
C MET A 122 1.25 -1.03 12.91
N LEU A 123 0.48 -0.16 12.27
CA LEU A 123 -0.44 0.76 12.92
C LEU A 123 -1.84 0.15 13.01
N TYR A 124 -2.28 -0.51 11.93
CA TYR A 124 -3.57 -1.20 11.85
C TYR A 124 -3.62 -2.19 10.69
N GLU A 125 -4.55 -3.14 10.80
CA GLU A 125 -4.96 -4.05 9.73
C GLU A 125 -6.27 -3.57 9.10
N PHE A 126 -6.50 -3.91 7.84
CA PHE A 126 -7.76 -3.65 7.14
C PHE A 126 -8.18 -4.89 6.34
N HIS A 127 -9.48 -5.14 6.28
CA HIS A 127 -10.07 -6.29 5.58
C HIS A 127 -10.88 -5.90 4.34
N ASP A 128 -11.06 -4.60 4.13
CA ASP A 128 -11.63 -4.03 2.93
C ASP A 128 -11.11 -2.60 2.70
N VAL A 129 -11.43 -2.07 1.53
CA VAL A 129 -11.02 -0.72 1.09
C VAL A 129 -11.68 0.39 1.93
N ILE A 130 -12.88 0.15 2.47
CA ILE A 130 -13.59 1.13 3.31
C ILE A 130 -12.96 1.21 4.71
N GLU A 131 -12.52 0.08 5.26
CA GLU A 131 -11.73 0.02 6.49
C GLU A 131 -10.42 0.78 6.30
N LEU A 132 -9.68 0.53 5.21
CA LEU A 132 -8.48 1.29 4.88
C LEU A 132 -8.73 2.81 4.89
N MET A 133 -9.79 3.25 4.21
CA MET A 133 -10.18 4.67 4.17
C MET A 133 -10.41 5.24 5.57
N LYS A 134 -11.24 4.56 6.38
CA LYS A 134 -11.57 5.01 7.74
C LYS A 134 -10.33 5.14 8.62
N GLN A 135 -9.40 4.19 8.52
CA GLN A 135 -8.19 4.21 9.34
C GLN A 135 -7.22 5.31 8.92
N LEU A 136 -7.07 5.57 7.62
CA LEU A 136 -6.29 6.72 7.13
C LEU A 136 -6.88 8.04 7.66
N LEU A 137 -8.20 8.22 7.56
CA LEU A 137 -8.89 9.40 8.10
C LEU A 137 -8.66 9.56 9.61
N ASN A 138 -8.77 8.48 10.39
CA ASN A 138 -8.52 8.50 11.83
C ASN A 138 -7.09 8.92 12.17
N ILE A 139 -6.09 8.48 11.41
CA ILE A 139 -4.69 8.85 11.63
C ILE A 139 -4.46 10.33 11.37
N MET A 140 -5.02 10.84 10.26
CA MET A 140 -4.86 12.24 9.90
C MET A 140 -5.52 13.16 10.93
N GLN A 141 -6.72 12.80 11.42
CA GLN A 141 -7.43 13.56 12.47
C GLN A 141 -6.68 13.59 13.81
N LYS A 142 -6.05 12.46 14.21
CA LYS A 142 -5.27 12.41 15.46
C LYS A 142 -4.02 13.30 15.44
N LYS A 143 -3.53 13.69 14.27
CA LYS A 143 -2.33 14.52 14.11
C LYS A 143 -2.64 16.01 14.26
N GLU A 144 -3.91 16.41 14.19
CA GLU A 144 -4.37 17.80 14.35
C GLU A 144 -4.75 18.17 15.81
N SER A 145 -4.78 17.20 16.74
CA SER A 145 -5.06 17.42 18.18
C SER A 145 -3.79 17.40 19.02
#